data_AF-A0A2H0W278-F1
#
_entry.id   AF-A0A2H0W278-F1
#
_cell.length_a   1.000
_cell.length_b   1.000
_cell.length_c   1.000
_cell.angle_alpha   90.00
_cell.angle_beta   90.00
_cell.angle_gamma   90.00
#
_symmetry.space_group_name_H-M   'P 1'
#
loop_
_entity.id
_entity.type
_entity.pdbx_description
1 polymer ?
#
loop_
_entity_poly.entity_id
_entity_poly.type
_entity_poly.pdbx_seq_one_letter_code
_entity_poly.pdbx_strand_id
1 'polypeptide(L)'
;MGFILFLILPAVLIFNLAFGVGLHTTVELPEPVIVKGIYMTGYTAASKARRENLFGLIDSTELNAVVIDIKDYTGKILYDSKIPIVNRLGSKFVLIRDLPDLLDELDKRNIYAIARIAVFQDPFLAQVKPEWAVQTKSGGVWRDYKGLSWVDPGNQEVWDYNIAIAKEAVDLGFKEINFDYIRYPSDGNLQTIQYPYQDGHELDKNEVIGNFFEYTSNKMKSRPAYLSADLFGMTLWRDDGLNIGQTIEAAAPHFDYISPMVYPSHYPDGFEGFANPAEHPYEIVYRSLVRASLDGQRAKIRPWLQDFDLGAVYNQDKLLAQIQATYDSGWESWYFWSAANTYTTSAFKRD
;
A
#
# COMPACT_ATOMS: atom_id res chain seq x y z
N MET A 1 77.39 -17.63 -48.31
CA MET A 1 76.72 -16.38 -48.73
C MET A 1 75.21 -16.63 -48.68
N GLY A 2 74.59 -16.33 -47.54
CA GLY A 2 73.14 -16.52 -47.34
C GLY A 2 72.57 -15.21 -46.82
N PHE A 3 71.75 -14.55 -47.64
CA PHE A 3 71.10 -13.28 -47.33
C PHE A 3 69.96 -13.50 -46.32
N ILE A 4 69.96 -12.70 -45.25
CA ILE A 4 68.83 -12.57 -44.31
C ILE A 4 67.87 -11.53 -44.91
N LEU A 5 66.63 -11.96 -45.21
CA LEU A 5 65.54 -11.07 -45.59
C LEU A 5 64.56 -10.98 -44.41
N PHE A 6 64.45 -9.80 -43.81
CA PHE A 6 63.43 -9.47 -42.81
C PHE A 6 62.06 -9.30 -43.50
N LEU A 7 61.07 -10.09 -43.10
CA LEU A 7 59.67 -9.91 -43.48
C LEU A 7 58.90 -9.29 -42.31
N ILE A 8 58.44 -8.07 -42.53
CA ILE A 8 57.59 -7.29 -41.63
C ILE A 8 56.16 -7.83 -41.74
N LEU A 9 55.60 -8.33 -40.63
CA LEU A 9 54.18 -8.69 -40.52
C LEU A 9 53.37 -7.44 -40.13
N PRO A 10 52.24 -7.14 -40.80
CA PRO A 10 51.38 -6.04 -40.41
C PRO A 10 50.51 -6.42 -39.21
N ALA A 11 50.45 -5.54 -38.21
CA ALA A 11 49.57 -5.66 -37.06
C ALA A 11 48.10 -5.56 -37.50
N VAL A 12 47.34 -6.63 -37.31
CA VAL A 12 45.88 -6.63 -37.46
C VAL A 12 45.28 -6.04 -36.18
N LEU A 13 44.71 -4.84 -36.28
CA LEU A 13 43.85 -4.27 -35.23
C LEU A 13 42.57 -5.11 -35.17
N ILE A 14 42.37 -5.84 -34.08
CA ILE A 14 41.10 -6.49 -33.76
C ILE A 14 40.20 -5.43 -33.10
N PHE A 15 39.20 -4.94 -33.84
CA PHE A 15 38.09 -4.19 -33.29
C PHE A 15 37.18 -5.17 -32.52
N ASN A 16 37.20 -5.11 -31.19
CA ASN A 16 36.20 -5.80 -30.37
C ASN A 16 34.85 -5.08 -30.51
N LEU A 17 33.96 -5.62 -31.35
CA LEU A 17 32.53 -5.35 -31.31
C LEU A 17 31.98 -5.98 -30.02
N ALA A 18 31.94 -5.20 -28.94
CA ALA A 18 31.17 -5.56 -27.77
C ALA A 18 29.68 -5.49 -28.15
N PHE A 19 29.10 -6.65 -28.48
CA PHE A 19 27.65 -6.81 -28.42
C PHE A 19 27.22 -6.57 -26.97
N GLY A 20 26.56 -5.45 -26.74
CA GLY A 20 25.91 -5.13 -25.48
C GLY A 20 24.80 -6.14 -25.24
N VAL A 21 25.13 -7.24 -24.57
CA VAL A 21 24.14 -8.04 -23.86
C VAL A 21 23.63 -7.15 -22.74
N GLY A 22 22.42 -6.60 -22.90
CA GLY A 22 21.75 -5.92 -21.81
C GLY A 22 21.66 -6.87 -20.63
N LEU A 23 22.48 -6.64 -19.61
CA LEU A 23 22.34 -7.30 -18.33
C LEU A 23 20.99 -6.86 -17.76
N HIS A 24 19.96 -7.70 -17.94
CA HIS A 24 18.79 -7.64 -17.08
C HIS A 24 19.27 -7.97 -15.66
N THR A 25 19.66 -6.95 -14.90
CA THR A 25 19.86 -7.07 -13.47
C THR A 25 18.50 -7.38 -12.86
N THR A 26 18.24 -8.65 -12.60
CA THR A 26 17.12 -9.07 -11.75
C THR A 26 17.40 -8.51 -10.37
N VAL A 27 16.57 -7.58 -9.93
CA VAL A 27 16.66 -7.03 -8.58
C VAL A 27 16.18 -8.09 -7.61
N GLU A 28 17.05 -8.47 -6.68
CA GLU A 28 16.72 -9.44 -5.64
C GLU A 28 15.78 -8.79 -4.62
N LEU A 29 14.62 -9.42 -4.40
CA LEU A 29 13.67 -8.99 -3.38
C LEU A 29 14.17 -9.44 -2.00
N PRO A 30 13.80 -8.74 -0.92
CA PRO A 30 14.07 -9.22 0.44
C PRO A 30 13.39 -10.58 0.65
N GLU A 31 13.92 -11.37 1.59
CA GLU A 31 13.31 -12.66 1.94
C GLU A 31 11.82 -12.48 2.32
N PRO A 32 10.90 -13.29 1.75
CA PRO A 32 9.49 -13.18 2.05
C PRO A 32 9.20 -13.57 3.50
N VAL A 33 8.33 -12.79 4.14
CA VAL A 33 7.90 -13.01 5.53
C VAL A 33 6.41 -13.34 5.57
N ILE A 34 6.03 -14.34 6.36
CA ILE A 34 4.62 -14.54 6.75
C ILE A 34 4.28 -13.45 7.76
N VAL A 35 3.57 -12.42 7.32
CA VAL A 35 3.36 -11.21 8.11
C VAL A 35 2.20 -11.38 9.06
N LYS A 36 2.44 -11.10 10.33
CA LYS A 36 1.45 -10.90 11.39
C LYS A 36 1.66 -9.51 11.94
N GLY A 37 0.98 -8.54 11.34
CA GLY A 37 1.34 -7.13 11.48
C GLY A 37 0.33 -6.27 12.23
N ILE A 38 0.80 -5.13 12.72
CA ILE A 38 -0.04 -4.08 13.30
C ILE A 38 0.23 -2.72 12.65
N TYR A 39 -0.79 -1.86 12.61
CA TYR A 39 -0.68 -0.50 12.11
C TYR A 39 -0.06 0.47 13.13
N MET A 40 0.75 1.42 12.63
CA MET A 40 1.29 2.54 13.38
C MET A 40 1.01 3.86 12.65
N THR A 41 0.24 4.73 13.30
CA THR A 41 0.11 6.13 12.87
C THR A 41 1.47 6.83 12.91
N GLY A 42 1.64 7.90 12.13
CA GLY A 42 2.84 8.73 12.23
C GLY A 42 3.09 9.32 13.62
N TYR A 43 2.04 9.55 14.42
CA TYR A 43 2.19 10.02 15.81
C TYR A 43 2.74 8.95 16.74
N THR A 44 2.30 7.69 16.58
CA THR A 44 2.89 6.55 17.30
C THR A 44 4.31 6.33 16.84
N ALA A 45 4.53 6.33 15.53
CA ALA A 45 5.85 6.23 14.94
C ALA A 45 6.76 7.42 15.27
N ALA A 46 6.27 8.53 15.81
CA ALA A 46 7.09 9.66 16.30
C ALA A 46 7.32 9.63 17.82
N SER A 47 6.62 8.77 18.57
CA SER A 47 6.65 8.74 20.03
C SER A 47 7.41 7.51 20.54
N LYS A 48 8.63 7.71 21.05
CA LYS A 48 9.46 6.61 21.59
C LYS A 48 8.72 5.73 22.60
N ALA A 49 7.95 6.33 23.51
CA ALA A 49 7.18 5.58 24.51
C ALA A 49 6.09 4.71 23.87
N ARG A 50 5.36 5.22 22.87
CA ARG A 50 4.33 4.44 22.16
C ARG A 50 4.94 3.34 21.29
N ARG A 51 6.08 3.63 20.64
CA ARG A 51 6.86 2.62 19.92
C ARG A 51 7.26 1.47 20.84
N GLU A 52 7.90 1.77 21.98
CA GLU A 52 8.35 0.74 22.91
C GLU A 52 7.21 -0.11 23.45
N ASN A 53 6.03 0.46 23.68
CA ASN A 53 4.85 -0.32 24.07
C ASN A 53 4.43 -1.32 22.97
N LEU A 54 4.47 -0.91 21.70
CA LEU A 54 4.13 -1.79 20.58
C LEU A 54 5.25 -2.79 20.28
N PHE A 55 6.52 -2.39 20.42
CA PHE A 55 7.66 -3.28 20.24
C PHE A 55 7.69 -4.33 21.34
N GLY A 56 7.41 -3.97 22.60
CA GLY A 56 7.26 -4.95 23.67
C GLY A 56 6.10 -5.93 23.45
N LEU A 57 5.02 -5.49 22.79
CA LEU A 57 3.95 -6.41 22.36
C LEU A 57 4.46 -7.36 21.27
N ILE A 58 5.17 -6.86 20.26
CA ILE A 58 5.76 -7.65 19.19
C ILE A 58 6.78 -8.65 19.76
N ASP A 59 7.70 -8.20 20.59
CA ASP A 59 8.76 -9.01 21.21
C ASP A 59 8.23 -10.13 22.13
N SER A 60 6.97 -10.05 22.57
CA SER A 60 6.34 -11.02 23.47
C SER A 60 5.26 -11.89 22.81
N THR A 61 5.06 -11.74 21.49
CA THR A 61 3.98 -12.42 20.77
C THR A 61 4.40 -12.85 19.37
N GLU A 62 3.51 -13.56 18.66
CA GLU A 62 3.74 -13.99 17.28
C GLU A 62 3.75 -12.85 16.24
N LEU A 63 3.49 -11.60 16.65
CA LEU A 63 3.56 -10.45 15.75
C LEU A 63 4.99 -10.23 15.26
N ASN A 64 5.15 -9.76 14.02
CA ASN A 64 6.47 -9.59 13.43
C ASN A 64 6.60 -8.42 12.45
N ALA A 65 5.55 -7.60 12.29
CA ALA A 65 5.57 -6.51 11.32
C ALA A 65 4.83 -5.27 11.80
N VAL A 66 5.26 -4.12 11.27
CA VAL A 66 4.59 -2.83 11.47
C VAL A 66 4.33 -2.14 10.14
N VAL A 67 3.09 -1.69 9.94
CA VAL A 67 2.70 -0.84 8.81
C VAL A 67 2.71 0.62 9.28
N ILE A 68 3.62 1.43 8.75
CA ILE A 68 3.88 2.79 9.21
C ILE A 68 3.46 3.79 8.14
N ASP A 69 2.64 4.75 8.52
CA ASP A 69 2.34 5.88 7.63
C ASP A 69 3.59 6.75 7.42
N ILE A 70 4.08 6.77 6.19
CA ILE A 70 5.07 7.76 5.74
C ILE A 70 4.40 8.91 5.00
N LYS A 71 3.21 8.65 4.43
CA LYS A 71 2.27 9.63 3.92
C LYS A 71 0.87 9.24 4.35
N ASP A 72 0.24 10.05 5.20
CA ASP A 72 -1.10 9.76 5.72
C ASP A 72 -2.23 10.30 4.82
N TYR A 73 -3.46 10.01 5.25
CA TYR A 73 -4.70 10.40 4.56
C TYR A 73 -4.93 11.92 4.44
N THR A 74 -4.11 12.75 5.09
CA THR A 74 -4.15 14.21 4.95
C THR A 74 -3.33 14.67 3.75
N GLY A 75 -2.52 13.79 3.16
CA GLY A 75 -1.62 14.12 2.06
C GLY A 75 -0.22 14.58 2.49
N LYS A 76 0.04 14.58 3.81
CA LYS A 76 1.30 15.07 4.38
C LYS A 76 2.37 14.00 4.43
N ILE A 77 3.61 14.38 4.12
CA ILE A 77 4.79 13.52 4.22
C ILE A 77 5.37 13.61 5.62
N LEU A 78 5.37 12.50 6.34
CA LEU A 78 5.58 12.47 7.79
C LEU A 78 7.05 12.40 8.22
N TYR A 79 7.97 12.41 7.27
CA TYR A 79 9.42 12.37 7.47
C TYR A 79 10.12 13.49 6.67
N ASP A 80 11.42 13.69 6.92
CA ASP A 80 12.20 14.73 6.23
C ASP A 80 12.64 14.31 4.83
N SER A 81 11.67 14.20 3.91
CA SER A 81 11.89 13.87 2.50
C SER A 81 12.83 14.85 1.78
N LYS A 82 13.65 14.30 0.88
CA LYS A 82 14.59 15.01 0.01
C LYS A 82 14.07 15.15 -1.42
N ILE A 83 12.89 14.62 -1.72
CA ILE A 83 12.25 14.72 -3.04
C ILE A 83 11.99 16.19 -3.41
N PRO A 84 12.48 16.68 -4.58
CA PRO A 84 12.31 18.08 -4.98
C PRO A 84 10.86 18.56 -5.06
N ILE A 85 9.94 17.75 -5.62
CA ILE A 85 8.51 18.12 -5.71
C ILE A 85 7.86 18.20 -4.33
N VAL A 86 8.19 17.28 -3.41
CA VAL A 86 7.68 17.28 -2.02
C VAL A 86 8.08 18.58 -1.30
N ASN A 87 9.35 18.98 -1.45
CA ASN A 87 9.89 20.23 -0.89
C ASN A 87 9.25 21.46 -1.53
N ARG A 88 9.15 21.50 -2.86
CA ARG A 88 8.56 22.61 -3.62
C ARG A 88 7.10 22.85 -3.27
N LEU A 89 6.31 21.78 -3.13
CA LEU A 89 4.90 21.87 -2.78
C LEU A 89 4.65 22.12 -1.28
N GLY A 90 5.66 22.01 -0.41
CA GLY A 90 5.49 22.18 1.04
C GLY A 90 4.67 21.06 1.70
N SER A 91 4.69 19.86 1.12
CA SER A 91 3.94 18.68 1.61
C SER A 91 4.53 18.04 2.86
N LYS A 92 5.74 18.41 3.26
CA LYS A 92 6.37 17.88 4.48
C LYS A 92 5.66 18.35 5.74
N PHE A 93 5.41 17.41 6.63
CA PHE A 93 5.05 17.61 8.03
C PHE A 93 5.90 16.62 8.84
N VAL A 94 7.15 17.00 9.12
CA VAL A 94 8.17 16.11 9.68
C VAL A 94 7.83 15.74 11.13
N LEU A 95 7.01 14.70 11.26
CA LEU A 95 6.52 14.16 12.53
C LEU A 95 7.49 13.10 13.06
N ILE A 96 7.88 12.16 12.19
CA ILE A 96 8.87 11.12 12.45
C ILE A 96 10.25 11.69 12.13
N ARG A 97 10.87 12.34 13.12
CA ARG A 97 12.17 13.04 12.95
C ARG A 97 13.36 12.10 12.83
N ASP A 98 13.26 10.94 13.46
CA ASP A 98 14.29 9.91 13.61
C ASP A 98 13.93 8.64 12.80
N LEU A 99 13.35 8.82 11.61
CA LEU A 99 12.95 7.68 10.75
C LEU A 99 14.11 6.71 10.45
N PRO A 100 15.35 7.15 10.13
CA PRO A 100 16.46 6.22 9.94
C PRO A 100 16.77 5.39 11.19
N ASP A 101 16.78 6.01 12.37
CA ASP A 101 17.03 5.31 13.63
C ASP A 101 15.88 4.33 13.96
N LEU A 102 14.64 4.70 13.64
CA LEU A 102 13.48 3.81 13.77
C LEU A 102 13.62 2.57 12.87
N LEU A 103 14.04 2.73 11.62
CA LEU A 103 14.22 1.60 10.71
C LEU A 103 15.37 0.68 11.16
N ASP A 104 16.47 1.25 11.64
CA ASP A 104 17.59 0.49 12.23
C ASP A 104 17.16 -0.27 13.50
N GLU A 105 16.31 0.33 14.35
CA GLU A 105 15.73 -0.35 15.51
C GLU A 105 14.84 -1.53 15.12
N LEU A 106 13.94 -1.33 14.13
CA LEU A 106 13.07 -2.39 13.62
C LEU A 106 13.88 -3.55 13.04
N ASP A 107 14.92 -3.25 12.24
CA ASP A 107 15.77 -4.27 11.64
C ASP A 107 16.53 -5.09 12.70
N LYS A 108 17.10 -4.43 13.72
CA LYS A 108 17.78 -5.11 14.85
C LYS A 108 16.85 -6.02 15.66
N ARG A 109 15.57 -5.67 15.76
CA ARG A 109 14.53 -6.49 16.40
C ARG A 109 13.91 -7.53 15.46
N ASN A 110 14.36 -7.62 14.20
CA ASN A 110 13.75 -8.45 13.16
C ASN A 110 12.26 -8.15 12.91
N ILE A 111 11.85 -6.90 13.09
CA ILE A 111 10.48 -6.43 12.83
C ILE A 111 10.39 -5.95 11.39
N TYR A 112 9.49 -6.55 10.61
CA TYR A 112 9.29 -6.22 9.21
C TYR A 112 8.60 -4.86 9.03
N ALA A 113 9.31 -3.89 8.47
CA ALA A 113 8.83 -2.52 8.27
C ALA A 113 8.17 -2.35 6.89
N ILE A 114 6.91 -1.89 6.90
CA ILE A 114 6.09 -1.64 5.70
C ILE A 114 5.74 -0.15 5.64
N ALA A 115 6.07 0.52 4.53
CA ALA A 115 5.74 1.93 4.35
C ALA A 115 4.35 2.09 3.71
N ARG A 116 3.40 2.69 4.43
CA ARG A 116 2.07 3.00 3.91
C ARG A 116 1.99 4.40 3.32
N ILE A 117 1.41 4.49 2.13
CA ILE A 117 1.20 5.71 1.35
C ILE A 117 -0.28 5.82 0.97
N ALA A 118 -0.99 6.81 1.52
CA ALA A 118 -2.32 7.18 1.03
C ALA A 118 -2.18 7.97 -0.29
N VAL A 119 -2.85 7.55 -1.37
CA VAL A 119 -2.62 8.08 -2.73
C VAL A 119 -3.61 9.19 -3.12
N PHE A 120 -4.88 8.86 -3.40
CA PHE A 120 -5.82 9.80 -4.02
C PHE A 120 -6.65 10.61 -3.03
N GLN A 121 -6.85 10.11 -1.80
CA GLN A 121 -7.38 10.95 -0.72
C GLN A 121 -6.26 11.84 -0.19
N ASP A 122 -6.08 12.99 -0.84
CA ASP A 122 -4.99 13.91 -0.56
C ASP A 122 -5.51 15.35 -0.46
N PRO A 123 -6.07 15.73 0.71
CA PRO A 123 -6.56 17.09 0.93
C PRO A 123 -5.47 18.15 0.77
N PHE A 124 -4.22 17.84 1.15
CA PHE A 124 -3.11 18.77 1.05
C PHE A 124 -2.80 19.12 -0.42
N LEU A 125 -2.58 18.12 -1.27
CA LEU A 125 -2.32 18.34 -2.70
C LEU A 125 -3.50 19.02 -3.36
N ALA A 126 -4.74 18.58 -3.09
CA ALA A 126 -5.92 19.23 -3.64
C ALA A 126 -6.04 20.72 -3.25
N GLN A 127 -5.47 21.13 -2.10
CA GLN A 127 -5.41 22.52 -1.67
C GLN A 127 -4.29 23.31 -2.36
N VAL A 128 -3.06 22.78 -2.41
CA VAL A 128 -1.90 23.52 -2.96
C VAL A 128 -1.78 23.42 -4.48
N LYS A 129 -2.44 22.42 -5.06
CA LYS A 129 -2.59 22.16 -6.49
C LYS A 129 -4.06 21.89 -6.82
N PRO A 130 -4.95 22.90 -6.73
CA PRO A 130 -6.36 22.72 -7.07
C PRO A 130 -6.58 22.20 -8.48
N GLU A 131 -5.67 22.50 -9.41
CA GLU A 131 -5.71 21.98 -10.77
C GLU A 131 -5.58 20.44 -10.82
N TRP A 132 -4.96 19.80 -9.83
CA TRP A 132 -4.84 18.34 -9.72
C TRP A 132 -6.03 17.68 -9.02
N ALA A 133 -6.95 18.46 -8.47
CA ALA A 133 -8.03 17.97 -7.64
C ALA A 133 -9.23 17.46 -8.44
N VAL A 134 -9.99 16.55 -7.83
CA VAL A 134 -11.37 16.27 -8.22
C VAL A 134 -12.19 17.57 -8.09
N GLN A 135 -12.93 17.93 -9.13
CA GLN A 135 -13.69 19.18 -9.20
C GLN A 135 -15.18 18.95 -9.02
N THR A 136 -15.92 20.01 -8.71
CA THR A 136 -17.37 20.03 -8.86
C THR A 136 -17.74 20.46 -10.28
N LYS A 137 -18.86 19.97 -10.81
CA LYS A 137 -19.47 20.42 -12.08
C LYS A 137 -19.80 21.91 -12.08
N SER A 138 -20.01 22.51 -10.90
CA SER A 138 -20.23 23.95 -10.71
C SER A 138 -18.93 24.77 -10.61
N GLY A 139 -17.76 24.11 -10.63
CA GLY A 139 -16.45 24.72 -10.45
C GLY A 139 -15.92 24.64 -9.01
N GLY A 140 -14.61 24.54 -8.88
CA GLY A 140 -13.90 24.44 -7.60
C GLY A 140 -13.76 23.01 -7.09
N VAL A 141 -12.87 22.83 -6.11
CA VAL A 141 -12.49 21.53 -5.54
C VAL A 141 -13.71 20.87 -4.89
N TRP A 142 -13.99 19.63 -5.29
CA TRP A 142 -15.03 18.82 -4.68
C TRP A 142 -14.61 18.29 -3.30
N ARG A 143 -15.57 18.16 -2.40
CA ARG A 143 -15.37 17.65 -1.04
C ARG A 143 -16.42 16.60 -0.70
N ASP A 144 -16.00 15.58 0.04
CA ASP A 144 -16.90 14.58 0.59
C ASP A 144 -17.73 15.14 1.78
N TYR A 145 -18.58 14.30 2.36
CA TYR A 145 -19.40 14.69 3.52
C TYR A 145 -18.58 15.01 4.78
N LYS A 146 -17.31 14.60 4.84
CA LYS A 146 -16.37 14.93 5.93
C LYS A 146 -15.53 16.18 5.61
N GLY A 147 -15.76 16.81 4.46
CA GLY A 147 -15.00 17.98 4.00
C GLY A 147 -13.63 17.66 3.41
N LEU A 148 -13.30 16.37 3.23
CA LEU A 148 -12.03 15.94 2.65
C LEU A 148 -12.07 16.11 1.14
N SER A 149 -10.96 16.57 0.58
CA SER A 149 -10.77 16.71 -0.86
C SER A 149 -9.83 15.64 -1.38
N TRP A 150 -10.01 15.31 -2.66
CA TRP A 150 -9.30 14.24 -3.34
C TRP A 150 -8.58 14.79 -4.56
N VAL A 151 -7.45 14.19 -4.92
CA VAL A 151 -6.79 14.42 -6.20
C VAL A 151 -7.37 13.49 -7.26
N ASP A 152 -7.39 13.93 -8.52
CA ASP A 152 -7.99 13.19 -9.61
C ASP A 152 -7.18 11.91 -9.91
N PRO A 153 -7.78 10.70 -9.83
CA PRO A 153 -7.08 9.47 -10.13
C PRO A 153 -6.55 9.35 -11.56
N GLY A 154 -7.08 10.12 -12.53
CA GLY A 154 -6.56 10.14 -13.90
C GLY A 154 -5.30 10.99 -14.09
N ASN A 155 -4.88 11.74 -13.07
CA ASN A 155 -3.75 12.66 -13.20
C ASN A 155 -2.39 11.95 -13.01
N GLN A 156 -1.63 11.78 -14.09
CA GLN A 156 -0.31 11.14 -14.05
C GLN A 156 0.72 11.89 -13.19
N GLU A 157 0.60 13.22 -13.01
CA GLU A 157 1.49 13.96 -12.10
C GLU A 157 1.30 13.55 -10.63
N VAL A 158 0.06 13.16 -10.26
CA VAL A 158 -0.24 12.58 -8.94
C VAL A 158 0.39 11.19 -8.82
N TRP A 159 0.37 10.40 -9.89
CA TRP A 159 1.02 9.09 -9.92
C TRP A 159 2.53 9.24 -9.71
N ASP A 160 3.18 10.10 -10.51
CA ASP A 160 4.61 10.37 -10.42
C ASP A 160 5.03 10.88 -9.04
N TYR A 161 4.23 11.77 -8.43
CA TYR A 161 4.46 12.26 -7.08
C TYR A 161 4.51 11.12 -6.05
N ASN A 162 3.51 10.22 -6.05
CA ASN A 162 3.45 9.11 -5.10
C ASN A 162 4.51 8.03 -5.39
N ILE A 163 4.86 7.78 -6.66
CA ILE A 163 5.95 6.88 -7.05
C ILE A 163 7.31 7.41 -6.62
N ALA A 164 7.54 8.73 -6.66
CA ALA A 164 8.76 9.31 -6.12
C ALA A 164 8.91 9.05 -4.61
N ILE A 165 7.81 9.15 -3.86
CA ILE A 165 7.76 8.86 -2.42
C ILE A 165 8.01 7.39 -2.15
N ALA A 166 7.35 6.49 -2.88
CA ALA A 166 7.57 5.05 -2.79
C ALA A 166 9.05 4.68 -3.02
N LYS A 167 9.68 5.28 -4.03
CA LYS A 167 11.10 5.07 -4.34
C LYS A 167 12.02 5.53 -3.20
N GLU A 168 11.77 6.72 -2.65
CA GLU A 168 12.54 7.23 -1.52
C GLU A 168 12.35 6.36 -0.26
N ALA A 169 11.14 5.83 -0.03
CA ALA A 169 10.88 4.91 1.07
C ALA A 169 11.70 3.62 0.96
N VAL A 170 11.82 3.04 -0.23
CA VAL A 170 12.73 1.90 -0.47
C VAL A 170 14.18 2.31 -0.23
N ASP A 171 14.61 3.48 -0.73
CA ASP A 171 15.97 3.99 -0.53
C ASP A 171 16.31 4.26 0.96
N LEU A 172 15.29 4.51 1.79
CA LEU A 172 15.42 4.66 3.25
C LEU A 172 15.52 3.33 4.00
N GLY A 173 15.18 2.20 3.36
CA GLY A 173 15.31 0.86 3.94
C GLY A 173 13.98 0.12 4.17
N PHE A 174 12.84 0.64 3.74
CA PHE A 174 11.59 -0.13 3.78
C PHE A 174 11.64 -1.31 2.80
N LYS A 175 11.18 -2.48 3.27
CA LYS A 175 11.20 -3.75 2.51
C LYS A 175 9.90 -4.00 1.73
N GLU A 176 8.85 -3.24 2.03
CA GLU A 176 7.56 -3.27 1.34
C GLU A 176 6.93 -1.87 1.30
N ILE A 177 6.30 -1.54 0.17
CA ILE A 177 5.48 -0.35 0.00
C ILE A 177 4.00 -0.76 -0.11
N ASN A 178 3.20 -0.28 0.83
CA ASN A 178 1.77 -0.47 0.89
C ASN A 178 1.03 0.78 0.39
N PHE A 179 0.19 0.61 -0.63
CA PHE A 179 -0.59 1.70 -1.22
C PHE A 179 -2.04 1.63 -0.77
N ASP A 180 -2.52 2.71 -0.13
CA ASP A 180 -3.90 2.85 0.32
C ASP A 180 -4.57 4.06 -0.35
N TYR A 181 -5.90 4.13 -0.28
CA TYR A 181 -6.74 5.13 -0.95
C TYR A 181 -6.47 5.19 -2.46
N ILE A 182 -6.19 4.02 -3.05
CA ILE A 182 -5.97 3.81 -4.49
C ILE A 182 -7.29 3.53 -5.21
N ARG A 183 -8.20 4.51 -5.11
CA ARG A 183 -9.58 4.43 -5.59
C ARG A 183 -10.18 5.82 -5.83
N TYR A 184 -11.34 5.86 -6.48
CA TYR A 184 -12.18 7.05 -6.54
C TYR A 184 -12.94 7.31 -5.21
N PRO A 185 -13.42 8.55 -4.98
CA PRO A 185 -14.26 8.87 -3.84
C PRO A 185 -15.54 8.01 -3.80
N SER A 186 -15.89 7.53 -2.61
CA SER A 186 -17.09 6.72 -2.32
C SER A 186 -18.18 7.49 -1.57
N ASP A 187 -17.79 8.56 -0.86
CA ASP A 187 -18.62 9.26 0.10
C ASP A 187 -18.78 10.72 -0.32
N GLY A 188 -19.96 11.32 -0.17
CA GLY A 188 -20.23 12.69 -0.63
C GLY A 188 -21.25 12.73 -1.77
N ASN A 189 -21.51 13.92 -2.29
CA ASN A 189 -22.42 14.07 -3.43
C ASN A 189 -21.71 13.73 -4.75
N LEU A 190 -21.61 12.44 -5.05
CA LEU A 190 -20.90 11.92 -6.24
C LEU A 190 -21.47 12.47 -7.56
N GLN A 191 -22.76 12.82 -7.60
CA GLN A 191 -23.42 13.36 -8.79
C GLN A 191 -22.88 14.74 -9.22
N THR A 192 -22.24 15.45 -8.30
CA THR A 192 -21.65 16.77 -8.55
C THR A 192 -20.19 16.70 -8.99
N ILE A 193 -19.57 15.52 -9.01
CA ILE A 193 -18.15 15.39 -9.35
C ILE A 193 -17.92 15.62 -10.84
N GLN A 194 -16.77 16.22 -11.16
CA GLN A 194 -16.12 16.24 -12.46
C GLN A 194 -14.65 15.84 -12.30
N TYR A 195 -14.15 14.99 -13.19
CA TYR A 195 -12.75 14.55 -13.24
C TYR A 195 -12.04 15.24 -14.42
N PRO A 196 -11.24 16.29 -14.20
CA PRO A 196 -10.61 17.05 -15.28
C PRO A 196 -9.64 16.24 -16.14
N TYR A 197 -9.07 15.15 -15.62
CA TYR A 197 -8.00 14.39 -16.28
C TYR A 197 -8.51 13.15 -17.03
N GLN A 198 -9.80 13.13 -17.38
CA GLN A 198 -10.40 12.08 -18.20
C GLN A 198 -10.76 12.57 -19.62
N ASP A 199 -10.14 13.66 -20.09
CA ASP A 199 -10.27 14.21 -21.46
C ASP A 199 -11.74 14.37 -21.97
N GLY A 200 -12.68 14.66 -21.07
CA GLY A 200 -14.09 14.84 -21.44
C GLY A 200 -14.83 13.55 -21.81
N HIS A 201 -14.19 12.39 -21.68
CA HIS A 201 -14.83 11.08 -21.72
C HIS A 201 -14.98 10.57 -20.28
N GLU A 202 -16.11 9.94 -19.97
CA GLU A 202 -16.20 9.14 -18.74
C GLU A 202 -15.36 7.88 -18.96
N LEU A 203 -14.04 7.99 -18.75
CA LEU A 203 -13.18 6.80 -18.70
C LEU A 203 -13.71 5.88 -17.63
N ASP A 204 -13.72 4.58 -17.92
CA ASP A 204 -14.08 3.58 -16.94
C ASP A 204 -13.15 3.72 -15.73
N LYS A 205 -13.73 3.92 -14.54
CA LYS A 205 -12.96 4.04 -13.30
C LYS A 205 -12.09 2.81 -13.06
N ASN A 206 -12.56 1.63 -13.48
CA ASN A 206 -11.82 0.39 -13.36
C ASN A 206 -10.57 0.42 -14.25
N GLU A 207 -10.69 0.96 -15.46
CA GLU A 207 -9.56 1.15 -16.37
C GLU A 207 -8.55 2.15 -15.80
N VAL A 208 -8.99 3.29 -15.28
CA VAL A 208 -8.07 4.31 -14.73
C VAL A 208 -7.29 3.79 -13.53
N ILE A 209 -7.96 3.11 -12.60
CA ILE A 209 -7.30 2.52 -11.43
C ILE A 209 -6.40 1.33 -11.83
N GLY A 210 -6.83 0.49 -12.78
CA GLY A 210 -5.99 -0.57 -13.35
C GLY A 210 -4.73 -0.02 -14.00
N ASN A 211 -4.84 1.07 -14.77
CA ASN A 211 -3.70 1.77 -15.37
C ASN A 211 -2.74 2.31 -14.31
N PHE A 212 -3.27 2.84 -13.19
CA PHE A 212 -2.43 3.24 -12.06
C PHE A 212 -1.70 2.05 -11.41
N PHE A 213 -2.35 0.88 -11.28
CA PHE A 213 -1.71 -0.33 -10.75
C PHE A 213 -0.57 -0.80 -11.65
N GLU A 214 -0.82 -0.89 -12.96
CA GLU A 214 0.19 -1.24 -13.94
C GLU A 214 1.37 -0.23 -13.91
N TYR A 215 1.05 1.07 -13.92
CA TYR A 215 2.04 2.14 -13.85
C TYR A 215 2.93 2.01 -12.61
N THR A 216 2.31 1.77 -11.45
CA THR A 216 2.99 1.60 -10.18
C THR A 216 3.94 0.41 -10.21
N SER A 217 3.44 -0.76 -10.65
CA SER A 217 4.24 -1.98 -10.77
C SER A 217 5.45 -1.76 -11.70
N ASN A 218 5.23 -1.19 -12.88
CA ASN A 218 6.27 -0.95 -13.87
C ASN A 218 7.34 0.02 -13.37
N LYS A 219 6.97 1.10 -12.68
CA LYS A 219 7.92 2.09 -12.15
C LYS A 219 8.71 1.59 -10.93
N MET A 220 8.20 0.58 -10.25
CA MET A 220 8.82 -0.02 -9.06
C MET A 220 9.56 -1.34 -9.35
N LYS A 221 9.43 -1.91 -10.55
CA LYS A 221 10.02 -3.21 -10.94
C LYS A 221 11.53 -3.35 -10.69
N SER A 222 12.28 -2.25 -10.68
CA SER A 222 13.72 -2.24 -10.42
C SER A 222 14.08 -1.88 -8.97
N ARG A 223 13.14 -1.96 -8.04
CA ARG A 223 13.36 -1.66 -6.62
C ARG A 223 13.28 -2.96 -5.80
N PRO A 224 14.18 -3.16 -4.82
CA PRO A 224 14.20 -4.37 -3.99
C PRO A 224 13.15 -4.30 -2.88
N ALA A 225 11.87 -4.19 -3.25
CA ALA A 225 10.78 -4.11 -2.29
C ALA A 225 9.51 -4.76 -2.85
N TYR A 226 8.75 -5.40 -1.97
CA TYR A 226 7.41 -5.88 -2.29
C TYR A 226 6.43 -4.72 -2.42
N LEU A 227 5.39 -4.89 -3.24
CA LEU A 227 4.28 -3.96 -3.33
C LEU A 227 3.01 -4.59 -2.77
N SER A 228 2.29 -3.86 -1.93
CA SER A 228 0.96 -4.25 -1.47
C SER A 228 -0.10 -3.18 -1.73
N ALA A 229 -1.34 -3.63 -1.93
CA ALA A 229 -2.47 -2.78 -2.27
C ALA A 229 -3.63 -2.97 -1.29
N ASP A 230 -4.06 -1.89 -0.64
CA ASP A 230 -5.24 -1.90 0.22
C ASP A 230 -6.50 -1.70 -0.61
N LEU A 231 -7.37 -2.72 -0.62
CA LEU A 231 -8.63 -2.71 -1.35
C LEU A 231 -9.80 -2.85 -0.38
N PHE A 232 -10.98 -2.36 -0.78
CA PHE A 232 -12.20 -2.61 -0.02
C PHE A 232 -12.49 -4.10 0.10
N GLY A 233 -12.88 -4.60 1.29
CA GLY A 233 -13.21 -6.02 1.47
C GLY A 233 -14.31 -6.52 0.51
N MET A 234 -15.22 -5.63 0.12
CA MET A 234 -16.29 -5.93 -0.85
C MET A 234 -15.77 -6.28 -2.26
N THR A 235 -14.51 -5.99 -2.59
CA THR A 235 -13.88 -6.43 -3.84
C THR A 235 -13.72 -7.94 -3.94
N LEU A 236 -13.78 -8.66 -2.81
CA LEU A 236 -13.84 -10.13 -2.79
C LEU A 236 -15.23 -10.69 -3.16
N TRP A 237 -16.24 -9.81 -3.23
CA TRP A 237 -17.64 -10.16 -3.46
C TRP A 237 -18.18 -9.62 -4.78
N ARG A 238 -17.46 -8.67 -5.38
CA ARG A 238 -17.90 -7.93 -6.56
C ARG A 238 -16.72 -7.64 -7.46
N ASP A 239 -16.94 -7.88 -8.75
CA ASP A 239 -16.00 -7.66 -9.86
C ASP A 239 -16.29 -6.35 -10.62
N ASP A 240 -17.36 -5.64 -10.28
CA ASP A 240 -17.82 -4.43 -10.98
C ASP A 240 -17.06 -3.15 -10.59
N GLY A 241 -16.04 -3.26 -9.74
CA GLY A 241 -15.21 -2.13 -9.32
C GLY A 241 -15.87 -1.21 -8.29
N LEU A 242 -17.07 -1.55 -7.80
CA LEU A 242 -17.76 -0.85 -6.70
C LEU A 242 -18.00 0.65 -6.95
N ASN A 243 -18.00 1.09 -8.22
CA ASN A 243 -17.99 2.51 -8.63
C ASN A 243 -16.80 3.33 -8.05
N ILE A 244 -15.79 2.65 -7.51
CA ILE A 244 -14.56 3.24 -6.98
C ILE A 244 -13.30 2.82 -7.77
N GLY A 245 -13.45 1.94 -8.77
CA GLY A 245 -12.38 1.50 -9.66
C GLY A 245 -11.56 0.30 -9.18
N GLN A 246 -11.86 -0.25 -8.00
CA GLN A 246 -11.04 -1.31 -7.40
C GLN A 246 -11.58 -2.71 -7.73
N THR A 247 -10.76 -3.56 -8.31
CA THR A 247 -11.02 -5.00 -8.47
C THR A 247 -9.79 -5.82 -8.10
N ILE A 248 -9.99 -7.05 -7.62
CA ILE A 248 -8.90 -7.99 -7.31
C ILE A 248 -8.15 -8.34 -8.60
N GLU A 249 -8.90 -8.55 -9.68
CA GLU A 249 -8.43 -8.98 -11.00
C GLU A 249 -7.49 -7.95 -11.61
N ALA A 250 -7.77 -6.65 -11.45
CA ALA A 250 -6.89 -5.59 -11.93
C ALA A 250 -5.64 -5.45 -11.05
N ALA A 251 -5.73 -5.68 -9.74
CA ALA A 251 -4.60 -5.51 -8.82
C ALA A 251 -3.63 -6.70 -8.83
N ALA A 252 -4.12 -7.94 -8.92
CA ALA A 252 -3.34 -9.15 -8.73
C ALA A 252 -2.10 -9.33 -9.62
N PRO A 253 -2.09 -8.90 -10.90
CA PRO A 253 -0.88 -8.95 -11.72
C PRO A 253 0.21 -7.95 -11.26
N HIS A 254 -0.19 -6.88 -10.57
CA HIS A 254 0.60 -5.68 -10.34
C HIS A 254 1.08 -5.50 -8.91
N PHE A 255 0.62 -6.33 -7.97
CA PHE A 255 1.07 -6.33 -6.57
C PHE A 255 1.51 -7.72 -6.10
N ASP A 256 2.38 -7.76 -5.09
CA ASP A 256 2.83 -8.99 -4.43
C ASP A 256 1.85 -9.42 -3.34
N TYR A 257 1.20 -8.45 -2.70
CA TYR A 257 0.14 -8.70 -1.72
C TYR A 257 -1.08 -7.84 -2.00
N ILE A 258 -2.25 -8.43 -1.90
CA ILE A 258 -3.51 -7.70 -1.89
C ILE A 258 -4.08 -7.77 -0.48
N SER A 259 -4.41 -6.60 0.06
CA SER A 259 -4.82 -6.42 1.44
C SER A 259 -6.27 -5.98 1.52
N PRO A 260 -7.24 -6.89 1.30
CA PRO A 260 -8.65 -6.56 1.41
C PRO A 260 -8.99 -6.19 2.87
N MET A 261 -9.65 -5.04 3.05
CA MET A 261 -10.14 -4.58 4.34
C MET A 261 -11.43 -5.29 4.71
N VAL A 262 -11.30 -6.46 5.34
CA VAL A 262 -12.41 -7.35 5.71
C VAL A 262 -12.90 -7.07 7.14
N TYR A 263 -13.06 -5.79 7.48
CA TYR A 263 -13.61 -5.38 8.78
C TYR A 263 -15.09 -5.76 8.86
N PRO A 264 -15.51 -6.69 9.74
CA PRO A 264 -16.90 -7.15 9.77
C PRO A 264 -17.89 -6.01 10.02
N SER A 265 -17.51 -5.00 10.80
CA SER A 265 -18.30 -3.79 11.04
C SER A 265 -18.56 -2.89 9.83
N HIS A 266 -17.86 -3.11 8.72
CA HIS A 266 -17.97 -2.29 7.50
C HIS A 266 -18.82 -2.95 6.41
N TYR A 267 -19.34 -4.15 6.68
CA TYR A 267 -20.35 -4.79 5.84
C TYR A 267 -21.76 -4.32 6.25
N PRO A 268 -22.69 -4.14 5.30
CA PRO A 268 -24.03 -3.62 5.61
C PRO A 268 -24.86 -4.60 6.43
N ASP A 269 -25.80 -4.08 7.22
CA ASP A 269 -26.78 -4.91 7.96
C ASP A 269 -27.48 -5.91 7.02
N GLY A 270 -27.63 -7.15 7.47
CA GLY A 270 -28.20 -8.23 6.68
C GLY A 270 -27.23 -8.91 5.69
N PHE A 271 -25.98 -8.43 5.58
CA PHE A 271 -24.98 -9.03 4.69
C PHE A 271 -24.80 -10.52 5.01
N GLU A 272 -24.88 -11.36 3.97
CA GLU A 272 -24.75 -12.82 4.08
C GLU A 272 -25.72 -13.49 5.08
N GLY A 273 -26.84 -12.82 5.38
CA GLY A 273 -27.87 -13.29 6.31
C GLY A 273 -27.63 -12.91 7.78
N PHE A 274 -26.57 -12.15 8.07
CA PHE A 274 -26.25 -11.69 9.42
C PHE A 274 -26.90 -10.33 9.70
N ALA A 275 -27.78 -10.26 10.70
CA ALA A 275 -28.44 -9.01 11.07
C ALA A 275 -27.43 -7.90 11.42
N ASN A 276 -26.35 -8.25 12.13
CA ASN A 276 -25.21 -7.38 12.41
C ASN A 276 -23.92 -8.13 12.09
N PRO A 277 -23.29 -7.91 10.91
CA PRO A 277 -22.05 -8.57 10.52
C PRO A 277 -20.89 -8.39 11.53
N ALA A 278 -20.86 -7.29 12.29
CA ALA A 278 -19.83 -7.05 13.33
C ALA A 278 -19.85 -8.11 14.45
N GLU A 279 -21.00 -8.77 14.66
CA GLU A 279 -21.12 -9.83 15.66
C GLU A 279 -20.58 -11.19 15.17
N HIS A 280 -20.30 -11.34 13.88
CA HIS A 280 -19.94 -12.60 13.22
C HIS A 280 -18.57 -12.52 12.52
N PRO A 281 -17.49 -12.18 13.24
CA PRO A 281 -16.19 -11.90 12.61
C PRO A 281 -15.58 -13.10 11.90
N TYR A 282 -15.75 -14.32 12.43
CA TYR A 282 -15.24 -15.53 11.77
C TYR A 282 -15.91 -15.69 10.41
N GLU A 283 -17.24 -15.68 10.37
CA GLU A 283 -18.01 -15.97 9.17
C GLU A 283 -17.80 -14.92 8.08
N ILE A 284 -17.76 -13.63 8.45
CA ILE A 284 -17.52 -12.56 7.49
C ILE A 284 -16.13 -12.64 6.89
N VAL A 285 -15.09 -12.82 7.72
CA VAL A 285 -13.71 -12.94 7.23
C VAL A 285 -13.55 -14.20 6.39
N TYR A 286 -13.96 -15.37 6.91
CA TYR A 286 -13.78 -16.65 6.22
C TYR A 286 -14.48 -16.65 4.86
N ARG A 287 -15.78 -16.29 4.83
CA ARG A 287 -16.55 -16.27 3.57
C ARG A 287 -15.98 -15.28 2.57
N SER A 288 -15.43 -14.15 3.02
CA SER A 288 -14.79 -13.21 2.11
C SER A 288 -13.50 -13.79 1.53
N LEU A 289 -12.63 -14.35 2.37
CA LEU A 289 -11.30 -14.78 1.96
C LEU A 289 -11.27 -16.04 1.10
N VAL A 290 -12.21 -16.98 1.31
CA VAL A 290 -12.32 -18.17 0.43
C VAL A 290 -12.76 -17.84 -1.00
N ARG A 291 -13.23 -16.61 -1.25
CA ARG A 291 -13.58 -16.13 -2.60
C ARG A 291 -12.40 -15.56 -3.35
N ALA A 292 -11.28 -15.28 -2.67
CA ALA A 292 -10.10 -14.78 -3.35
C ALA A 292 -9.56 -15.82 -4.33
N SER A 293 -9.63 -15.53 -5.63
CA SER A 293 -9.03 -16.35 -6.68
C SER A 293 -7.83 -15.61 -7.25
N LEU A 294 -6.63 -16.14 -6.98
CA LEU A 294 -5.35 -15.58 -7.43
C LEU A 294 -4.56 -16.59 -8.28
N ASP A 295 -5.25 -17.53 -8.92
CA ASP A 295 -4.62 -18.62 -9.67
C ASP A 295 -3.70 -18.07 -10.78
N GLY A 296 -2.43 -18.51 -10.75
CA GLY A 296 -1.41 -18.06 -11.70
C GLY A 296 -0.90 -16.63 -11.48
N GLN A 297 -1.36 -15.93 -10.44
CA GLN A 297 -0.88 -14.60 -10.07
C GLN A 297 0.27 -14.70 -9.08
N ARG A 298 1.13 -13.66 -9.06
CA ARG A 298 2.17 -13.54 -8.02
C ARG A 298 1.62 -13.07 -6.67
N ALA A 299 0.45 -12.43 -6.70
CA ALA A 299 -0.19 -11.87 -5.52
C ALA A 299 -0.56 -12.95 -4.51
N LYS A 300 -0.46 -12.61 -3.22
CA LYS A 300 -1.06 -13.36 -2.10
C LYS A 300 -2.03 -12.47 -1.33
N ILE A 301 -3.05 -13.06 -0.72
CA ILE A 301 -3.94 -12.31 0.16
C ILE A 301 -3.29 -12.10 1.53
N ARG A 302 -3.40 -10.87 2.04
CA ARG A 302 -3.01 -10.47 3.39
C ARG A 302 -4.02 -9.47 3.96
N PRO A 303 -5.15 -9.92 4.53
CA PRO A 303 -6.24 -9.05 4.90
C PRO A 303 -5.88 -8.08 6.01
N TRP A 304 -6.54 -6.92 5.98
CA TRP A 304 -6.69 -6.09 7.17
C TRP A 304 -7.88 -6.58 8.01
N LEU A 305 -7.61 -6.86 9.27
CA LEU A 305 -8.55 -7.34 10.29
C LEU A 305 -8.84 -6.22 11.31
N GLN A 306 -9.99 -6.31 11.98
CA GLN A 306 -10.50 -5.27 12.88
C GLN A 306 -10.06 -5.50 14.33
N ASP A 307 -9.48 -4.46 14.95
CA ASP A 307 -9.23 -4.37 16.40
C ASP A 307 -9.66 -2.99 16.91
N PHE A 308 -10.94 -2.69 16.75
CA PHE A 308 -11.62 -1.51 17.27
C PHE A 308 -13.11 -1.76 17.42
N ASP A 309 -13.75 -1.04 18.34
CA ASP A 309 -15.18 -1.15 18.58
C ASP A 309 -15.97 -0.32 17.56
N LEU A 310 -16.69 -1.03 16.67
CA LEU A 310 -17.68 -0.46 15.77
C LEU A 310 -18.69 -1.56 15.42
N GLY A 311 -19.98 -1.31 15.62
CA GLY A 311 -21.04 -2.29 15.44
C GLY A 311 -21.07 -3.43 16.47
N ALA A 312 -19.93 -3.76 17.10
CA ALA A 312 -19.77 -4.72 18.19
C ALA A 312 -18.54 -4.35 19.04
N VAL A 313 -18.42 -4.95 20.25
CA VAL A 313 -17.21 -4.87 21.08
C VAL A 313 -16.21 -5.93 20.64
N TYR A 314 -15.00 -5.53 20.28
CA TYR A 314 -13.94 -6.41 19.80
C TYR A 314 -13.03 -6.83 20.94
N ASN A 315 -13.32 -8.01 21.47
CA ASN A 315 -12.52 -8.67 22.51
C ASN A 315 -11.62 -9.76 21.90
N GLN A 316 -10.88 -10.45 22.77
CA GLN A 316 -9.98 -11.55 22.39
C GLN A 316 -10.62 -12.58 21.46
N ASP A 317 -11.82 -13.06 21.77
CA ASP A 317 -12.48 -14.13 21.01
C ASP A 317 -12.80 -13.67 19.58
N LYS A 318 -13.23 -12.42 19.40
CA LYS A 318 -13.50 -11.85 18.07
C LYS A 318 -12.23 -11.63 17.24
N LEU A 319 -11.11 -11.29 17.85
CA LEU A 319 -9.84 -11.21 17.14
C LEU A 319 -9.33 -12.60 16.74
N LEU A 320 -9.36 -13.56 17.66
CA LEU A 320 -8.98 -14.95 17.38
C LEU A 320 -9.84 -15.57 16.28
N ALA A 321 -11.13 -15.26 16.25
CA ALA A 321 -12.05 -15.65 15.19
C ALA A 321 -11.60 -15.16 13.79
N GLN A 322 -11.14 -13.91 13.67
CA GLN A 322 -10.65 -13.37 12.39
C GLN A 322 -9.33 -14.02 11.96
N ILE A 323 -8.42 -14.25 12.91
CA ILE A 323 -7.15 -14.96 12.67
C ILE A 323 -7.42 -16.38 12.20
N GLN A 324 -8.29 -17.11 12.90
CA GLN A 324 -8.66 -18.48 12.54
C GLN A 324 -9.34 -18.54 11.17
N ALA A 325 -10.25 -17.61 10.88
CA ALA A 325 -10.89 -17.51 9.56
C ALA A 325 -9.87 -17.27 8.43
N THR A 326 -8.82 -16.48 8.69
CA THR A 326 -7.73 -16.27 7.73
C THR A 326 -7.01 -17.60 7.43
N TYR A 327 -6.60 -18.34 8.47
CA TYR A 327 -5.95 -19.64 8.31
C TYR A 327 -6.85 -20.68 7.63
N ASP A 328 -8.11 -20.79 8.05
CA ASP A 328 -9.06 -21.76 7.49
C ASP A 328 -9.38 -21.47 6.02
N SER A 329 -9.23 -20.21 5.59
CA SER A 329 -9.38 -19.81 4.19
C SER A 329 -8.15 -20.08 3.32
N GLY A 330 -7.07 -20.62 3.90
CA GLY A 330 -5.84 -20.98 3.20
C GLY A 330 -4.77 -19.89 3.13
N TRP A 331 -4.95 -18.78 3.87
CA TRP A 331 -4.00 -17.67 3.91
C TRP A 331 -3.28 -17.61 5.27
N GLU A 332 -2.02 -17.18 5.29
CA GLU A 332 -1.17 -17.26 6.49
C GLU A 332 -0.76 -15.90 7.06
N SER A 333 -0.93 -14.82 6.30
CA SER A 333 -0.53 -13.47 6.70
C SER A 333 -1.75 -12.59 6.94
N TRP A 334 -1.66 -11.63 7.85
CA TRP A 334 -2.72 -10.67 8.17
C TRP A 334 -2.16 -9.42 8.85
N TYR A 335 -2.96 -8.35 8.86
CA TYR A 335 -2.74 -7.15 9.64
C TYR A 335 -3.90 -6.88 10.59
N PHE A 336 -3.66 -6.26 11.74
CA PHE A 336 -4.71 -5.62 12.51
C PHE A 336 -4.68 -4.10 12.36
N TRP A 337 -5.86 -3.54 12.08
CA TRP A 337 -6.10 -2.12 12.09
C TRP A 337 -6.69 -1.68 13.44
N SER A 338 -6.04 -0.71 14.08
CA SER A 338 -6.56 0.06 15.21
C SER A 338 -6.12 1.51 15.05
N ALA A 339 -7.06 2.41 14.75
CA ALA A 339 -6.76 3.84 14.54
C ALA A 339 -6.16 4.51 15.80
N ALA A 340 -6.50 4.00 17.00
CA ALA A 340 -5.92 4.45 18.26
C ALA A 340 -4.51 3.89 18.50
N ASN A 341 -4.07 2.91 17.70
CA ASN A 341 -2.90 2.05 17.95
C ASN A 341 -2.90 1.49 19.38
N THR A 342 -4.06 1.03 19.82
CA THR A 342 -4.26 0.26 21.05
C THR A 342 -4.77 -1.10 20.61
N TYR A 343 -4.08 -2.15 21.03
CA TYR A 343 -4.34 -3.51 20.55
C TYR A 343 -4.79 -4.44 21.67
N THR A 344 -5.68 -5.36 21.34
CA THR A 344 -6.18 -6.39 22.26
C THR A 344 -5.11 -7.47 22.44
N THR A 345 -4.18 -7.22 23.35
CA THR A 345 -2.94 -8.00 23.51
C THR A 345 -3.17 -9.49 23.80
N SER A 346 -4.27 -9.85 24.44
CA SER A 346 -4.58 -11.25 24.77
C SER A 346 -4.99 -12.10 23.57
N ALA A 347 -5.22 -11.50 22.39
CA ALA A 347 -5.51 -12.22 21.16
C ALA A 347 -4.26 -12.77 20.44
N PHE A 348 -3.07 -12.28 20.79
CA PHE A 348 -1.83 -12.72 20.15
C PHE A 348 -1.16 -13.82 20.97
N LYS A 349 -0.71 -14.89 20.31
CA LYS A 349 0.00 -15.97 20.98
C LYS A 349 1.32 -15.45 21.52
N ARG A 350 1.65 -15.84 22.76
CA ARG A 350 2.99 -15.65 23.30
C ARG A 350 3.91 -16.71 22.74
N ASP A 351 5.09 -16.28 22.32
CA ASP A 351 6.17 -17.17 21.90
C ASP A 351 6.88 -17.82 23.11
#